data_AF-A0AAE2CDC4-F1
#
_entry.id   AF-A0AAE2CDC4-F1
#
_cell.length_a   1.000
_cell.length_b   1.000
_cell.length_c   1.000
_cell.angle_alpha   90.00
_cell.angle_beta   90.00
_cell.angle_gamma   90.00
#
_symmetry.space_group_name_H-M   'P 1'
#
loop_
_entity.id
_entity.type
_entity.pdbx_description
1 polymer ?
#
loop_
_entity_poly.entity_id
_entity_poly.type
_entity_poly.pdbx_seq_one_letter_code
_entity_poly.pdbx_strand_id
1 'polypeptide(L)'
;MNLRPDLIAGRCPDAALTPNGKRQARALAVFLKSQGVRFSAIYTSPLDRVRATALSVCQELNFSEEHIQSSDALLEMSNGHWEGCHRSEIFTPETVSLMEKTQPDFSAPSGESLRQVEFRMVQFLNGTIVAFPDKFRSDFSPPDPSDNPGFANRSSHAIANLIPDREGPSLAPPNWDLLHRHRQGLPRKKSGKSRLQIVTTTGDHEADDEMSPREPNNPGLVRDINVRSNPPALVSSCVGVFSHSTPIKCLLTGLLGCSPVMSHKICIEDSSITVLQHSWKVGWQIKRLNDTSHLRLL
;
A
#
# COMPACT_ATOMS: atom_id res chain seq x y z
N MET A 1 -17.00 -2.52 -14.74
CA MET A 1 -16.64 -3.28 -15.97
C MET A 1 -17.91 -3.74 -16.68
N ASN A 2 -17.88 -3.94 -18.00
CA ASN A 2 -18.99 -4.55 -18.76
C ASN A 2 -19.00 -6.09 -18.55
N LEU A 3 -18.96 -6.54 -17.30
CA LEU A 3 -19.08 -7.96 -16.96
C LEU A 3 -20.52 -8.23 -16.59
N ARG A 4 -21.05 -9.39 -17.00
CA ARG A 4 -22.39 -9.77 -16.55
C ARG A 4 -22.34 -10.01 -15.02
N PRO A 5 -23.20 -9.35 -14.24
CA PRO A 5 -23.11 -9.39 -12.77
C PRO A 5 -23.45 -10.74 -12.16
N ASP A 6 -24.15 -11.59 -12.92
CA ASP A 6 -24.49 -12.97 -12.60
C ASP A 6 -23.33 -13.95 -12.75
N LEU A 7 -22.21 -13.52 -13.35
CA LEU A 7 -20.99 -14.32 -13.50
C LEU A 7 -19.95 -13.97 -12.44
N ILE A 8 -19.09 -14.94 -12.13
CA ILE A 8 -17.92 -14.70 -11.28
C ILE A 8 -16.84 -14.01 -12.12
N ALA A 9 -16.46 -12.81 -11.66
CA ALA A 9 -15.36 -12.04 -12.23
C ALA A 9 -14.00 -12.52 -11.68
N GLY A 10 -12.91 -11.93 -12.18
CA GLY A 10 -11.56 -12.21 -11.71
C GLY A 10 -10.54 -11.59 -12.65
N ARG A 11 -9.64 -12.40 -13.21
CA ARG A 11 -8.58 -11.96 -14.11
C ARG A 11 -8.98 -11.94 -15.59
N CYS A 12 -10.28 -11.76 -15.89
CA CYS A 12 -10.79 -11.63 -17.26
C CYS A 12 -10.04 -10.52 -18.04
N PRO A 13 -9.29 -10.86 -19.10
CA PRO A 13 -8.52 -9.90 -19.89
C PRO A 13 -9.40 -8.96 -20.71
N ASP A 14 -10.46 -9.50 -21.31
CA ASP A 14 -11.34 -8.78 -22.26
C ASP A 14 -12.26 -7.75 -21.60
N ALA A 15 -12.23 -7.66 -20.27
CA ALA A 15 -13.06 -6.74 -19.51
C ALA A 15 -12.53 -5.31 -19.62
N ALA A 16 -12.94 -4.60 -20.68
CA ALA A 16 -12.60 -3.20 -20.89
C ALA A 16 -13.33 -2.23 -19.92
N LEU A 17 -12.81 -0.99 -19.84
CA LEU A 17 -13.50 0.10 -19.14
C LEU A 17 -14.87 0.39 -19.77
N THR A 18 -15.88 0.55 -18.92
CA THR A 18 -17.21 1.01 -19.34
C THR A 18 -17.16 2.51 -19.71
N PRO A 19 -18.17 3.05 -20.39
CA PRO A 19 -18.26 4.50 -20.61
C PRO A 19 -18.16 5.30 -19.31
N ASN A 20 -18.79 4.81 -18.22
CA ASN A 20 -18.66 5.43 -16.91
C ASN A 20 -17.24 5.33 -16.36
N GLY A 21 -16.60 4.15 -16.45
CA GLY A 21 -15.22 3.95 -16.01
C GLY A 21 -14.24 4.86 -16.74
N LYS A 22 -14.45 5.13 -18.04
CA LYS A 22 -13.66 6.12 -18.80
C LYS A 22 -13.85 7.54 -18.26
N ARG A 23 -15.08 7.93 -17.88
CA ARG A 23 -15.33 9.24 -17.24
C ARG A 23 -14.65 9.35 -15.88
N GLN A 24 -14.75 8.30 -15.06
CA GLN A 24 -14.10 8.23 -13.75
C GLN A 24 -12.58 8.32 -13.87
N ALA A 25 -11.96 7.60 -14.82
CA ALA A 25 -10.52 7.66 -15.08
C ALA A 25 -10.06 9.08 -15.49
N ARG A 26 -10.84 9.79 -16.32
CA ARG A 26 -10.53 11.18 -16.66
C ARG A 26 -10.69 12.13 -15.47
N ALA A 27 -11.74 11.98 -14.67
CA ALA A 27 -11.92 12.79 -13.47
C ALA A 27 -10.77 12.60 -12.47
N LEU A 28 -10.32 11.35 -12.30
CA LEU A 28 -9.14 11.02 -11.50
C LEU A 28 -7.89 11.73 -12.03
N ALA A 29 -7.66 11.69 -13.35
CA ALA A 29 -6.51 12.31 -14.00
C ALA A 29 -6.48 13.84 -13.77
N VAL A 30 -7.61 14.52 -14.01
CA VAL A 30 -7.76 15.97 -13.80
C VAL A 30 -7.58 16.32 -12.32
N PHE A 31 -8.14 15.52 -11.42
CA PHE A 31 -7.99 15.72 -9.99
C PHE A 31 -6.52 15.63 -9.56
N LEU A 32 -5.80 14.57 -9.93
CA LEU A 32 -4.38 14.41 -9.59
C LEU A 32 -3.53 15.57 -10.12
N LYS A 33 -3.83 16.06 -11.34
CA LYS A 33 -3.18 17.25 -11.90
C LYS A 33 -3.45 18.50 -11.09
N SER A 34 -4.71 18.73 -10.71
CA SER A 34 -5.11 19.88 -9.88
C SER A 34 -4.42 19.88 -8.51
N GLN A 35 -4.12 18.68 -7.98
CA GLN A 35 -3.39 18.50 -6.72
C GLN A 35 -1.86 18.64 -6.89
N GLY A 36 -1.37 18.90 -8.10
CA GLY A 36 0.05 19.04 -8.41
C GLY A 36 0.85 17.74 -8.26
N VAL A 37 0.19 16.57 -8.38
CA VAL A 37 0.86 15.27 -8.24
C VAL A 37 1.85 15.06 -9.37
N ARG A 38 3.07 14.64 -9.03
CA ARG A 38 4.12 14.25 -9.97
C ARG A 38 4.66 12.88 -9.61
N PHE A 39 4.47 11.91 -10.49
CA PHE A 39 4.96 10.56 -10.28
C PHE A 39 6.41 10.41 -10.72
N SER A 40 7.23 9.80 -9.87
CA SER A 40 8.59 9.35 -10.21
C SER A 40 8.59 7.98 -10.90
N ALA A 41 7.57 7.16 -10.63
CA ALA A 41 7.33 5.87 -11.27
C ALA A 41 5.82 5.56 -11.27
N ILE A 42 5.38 4.76 -12.22
CA ILE A 42 4.01 4.24 -12.29
C ILE A 42 4.06 2.73 -12.51
N TYR A 43 3.32 1.99 -11.69
CA TYR A 43 3.11 0.57 -11.81
C TYR A 43 1.64 0.25 -12.05
N THR A 44 1.35 -0.72 -12.91
CA THR A 44 -0.02 -1.13 -13.24
C THR A 44 -0.15 -2.64 -13.23
N SER A 45 -1.34 -3.13 -12.88
CA SER A 45 -1.78 -4.46 -13.31
C SER A 45 -1.74 -4.56 -14.85
N PRO A 46 -1.39 -5.72 -15.41
CA PRO A 46 -1.40 -5.92 -16.87
C PRO A 46 -2.81 -5.93 -17.47
N LEU A 47 -3.88 -6.05 -16.67
CA LEU A 47 -5.25 -6.13 -17.21
C LEU A 47 -5.70 -4.81 -17.82
N ASP A 48 -6.32 -4.88 -19.00
CA ASP A 48 -6.64 -3.75 -19.87
C ASP A 48 -7.40 -2.61 -19.17
N ARG A 49 -8.38 -2.94 -18.33
CA ARG A 49 -9.13 -1.94 -17.55
C ARG A 49 -8.24 -1.07 -16.66
N VAL A 50 -7.22 -1.66 -16.04
CA VAL A 50 -6.33 -0.95 -15.11
C VAL A 50 -5.31 -0.18 -15.91
N ARG A 51 -4.73 -0.81 -16.93
CA ARG A 51 -3.80 -0.14 -17.85
C ARG A 51 -4.45 1.08 -18.51
N ALA A 52 -5.69 0.97 -19.01
CA ALA A 52 -6.42 2.10 -19.60
C ALA A 52 -6.69 3.23 -18.61
N THR A 53 -6.92 2.92 -17.32
CA THR A 53 -7.05 3.92 -16.27
C THR A 53 -5.72 4.63 -16.02
N ALA A 54 -4.61 3.87 -15.91
CA ALA A 54 -3.27 4.43 -15.75
C ALA A 54 -2.88 5.33 -16.93
N LEU A 55 -3.14 4.90 -18.17
CA LEU A 55 -2.88 5.69 -19.38
C LEU A 55 -3.63 7.03 -19.37
N SER A 56 -4.90 7.04 -18.97
CA SER A 56 -5.69 8.28 -18.84
C SER A 56 -5.05 9.27 -17.87
N VAL A 57 -4.49 8.76 -16.76
CA VAL A 57 -3.75 9.58 -15.78
C VAL A 57 -2.41 10.07 -16.34
N CYS A 58 -1.68 9.20 -17.03
CA CYS A 58 -0.37 9.53 -17.61
C CYS A 58 -0.47 10.65 -18.65
N GLN A 59 -1.47 10.58 -19.54
CA GLN A 59 -1.73 11.59 -20.56
C GLN A 59 -1.98 12.97 -19.94
N GLU A 60 -2.80 13.06 -18.91
CA GLU A 60 -3.14 14.33 -18.26
C GLU A 60 -1.96 14.94 -17.48
N LEU A 61 -1.14 14.07 -16.86
CA LEU A 61 0.04 14.45 -16.06
C LEU A 61 1.33 14.61 -16.88
N ASN A 62 1.30 14.37 -18.20
CA ASN A 62 2.47 14.32 -19.07
C ASN A 62 3.54 13.32 -18.59
N PHE A 63 3.10 12.15 -18.13
CA PHE A 63 4.00 11.02 -17.82
C PHE A 63 4.10 10.11 -19.04
N SER A 64 5.32 9.78 -19.47
CA SER A 64 5.59 8.90 -20.60
C SER A 64 4.98 7.51 -20.41
N GLU A 65 4.18 7.07 -21.38
CA GLU A 65 3.53 5.75 -21.35
C GLU A 65 4.55 4.60 -21.37
N GLU A 66 5.71 4.80 -22.01
CA GLU A 66 6.82 3.85 -22.06
C GLU A 66 7.49 3.61 -20.70
N HIS A 67 7.31 4.51 -19.74
CA HIS A 67 7.84 4.37 -18.37
C HIS A 67 6.85 3.69 -17.42
N ILE A 68 5.65 3.32 -17.89
CA ILE A 68 4.68 2.55 -17.10
C ILE A 68 5.17 1.11 -16.98
N GLN A 69 5.33 0.64 -15.75
CA GLN A 69 5.80 -0.71 -15.44
C GLN A 69 4.61 -1.64 -15.16
N SER A 70 4.44 -2.67 -15.98
CA SER A 70 3.44 -3.71 -15.73
C SER A 70 3.94 -4.70 -14.67
N SER A 71 3.07 -5.13 -13.76
CA SER A 71 3.41 -6.11 -12.72
C SER A 71 2.27 -7.07 -12.43
N ASP A 72 2.55 -8.37 -12.54
CA ASP A 72 1.61 -9.45 -12.21
C ASP A 72 1.25 -9.48 -10.73
N ALA A 73 2.12 -8.95 -9.86
CA ALA A 73 1.83 -8.81 -8.44
C ALA A 73 0.63 -7.88 -8.16
N LEU A 74 0.25 -7.05 -9.14
CA LEU A 74 -0.89 -6.12 -9.05
C LEU A 74 -2.18 -6.66 -9.68
N LEU A 75 -2.20 -7.90 -10.17
CA LEU A 75 -3.40 -8.56 -10.71
C LEU A 75 -4.53 -8.66 -9.67
N GLU A 76 -5.77 -8.70 -10.16
CA GLU A 76 -6.95 -9.08 -9.34
C GLU A 76 -6.77 -10.49 -8.77
N MET A 77 -7.50 -10.81 -7.70
CA MET A 77 -7.54 -12.17 -7.18
C MET A 77 -8.03 -13.14 -8.27
N SER A 78 -7.28 -14.22 -8.51
CA SER A 78 -7.72 -15.29 -9.39
C SER A 78 -8.85 -16.08 -8.74
N ASN A 79 -9.99 -16.20 -9.41
CA ASN A 79 -11.04 -17.15 -9.02
C ASN A 79 -10.90 -18.50 -9.77
N GLY A 80 -9.82 -18.68 -10.53
CA GLY A 80 -9.50 -19.94 -11.20
C GLY A 80 -10.65 -20.44 -12.08
N HIS A 81 -10.99 -21.71 -11.93
CA HIS A 81 -12.08 -22.35 -12.69
C HIS A 81 -13.48 -21.79 -12.39
N TRP A 82 -13.64 -20.93 -11.39
CA TRP A 82 -14.92 -20.28 -11.15
C TRP A 82 -15.16 -19.08 -12.06
N GLU A 83 -14.12 -18.48 -12.65
CA GLU A 83 -14.28 -17.31 -13.51
C GLU A 83 -15.18 -17.62 -14.72
N GLY A 84 -16.17 -16.76 -14.97
CA GLY A 84 -17.15 -16.94 -16.03
C GLY A 84 -18.29 -17.92 -15.71
N CYS A 85 -18.24 -18.64 -14.58
CA CYS A 85 -19.34 -19.47 -14.12
C CYS A 85 -20.45 -18.64 -13.46
N HIS A 86 -21.69 -19.14 -13.48
CA HIS A 86 -22.81 -18.49 -12.83
C HIS A 86 -22.63 -18.51 -11.31
N ARG A 87 -22.82 -17.34 -10.67
CA ARG A 87 -22.72 -17.19 -9.22
C ARG A 87 -23.68 -18.12 -8.48
N SER A 88 -24.89 -18.32 -9.00
CA SER A 88 -25.91 -19.20 -8.42
C SER A 88 -25.52 -20.69 -8.41
N GLU A 89 -24.68 -21.11 -9.34
CA GLU A 89 -24.21 -22.50 -9.43
C GLU A 89 -23.04 -22.76 -8.48
N ILE A 90 -22.20 -21.75 -8.27
CA ILE A 90 -20.97 -21.86 -7.47
C ILE A 90 -21.23 -21.61 -5.98
N PHE A 91 -22.01 -20.57 -5.64
CA PHE A 91 -22.28 -20.18 -4.24
C PHE A 91 -23.46 -20.94 -3.64
N THR A 92 -23.33 -22.27 -3.59
CA THR A 92 -24.24 -23.15 -2.84
C THR A 92 -24.03 -23.02 -1.33
N PRO A 93 -25.01 -23.40 -0.47
CA PRO A 93 -24.83 -23.39 0.99
C PRO A 93 -23.60 -24.18 1.45
N GLU A 94 -23.30 -25.29 0.80
CA GLU A 94 -22.15 -26.14 1.09
C GLU A 94 -20.84 -25.43 0.74
N THR A 95 -20.74 -24.86 -0.46
CA THR A 95 -19.55 -24.12 -0.89
C THR A 95 -19.32 -22.90 0.01
N VAL A 96 -20.37 -22.13 0.32
CA VAL A 96 -20.27 -20.97 1.21
C VAL A 96 -19.82 -21.38 2.62
N SER A 97 -20.38 -22.44 3.19
CA SER A 97 -19.95 -22.94 4.51
C SER A 97 -18.48 -23.39 4.50
N LEU A 98 -18.03 -24.04 3.43
CA LEU A 98 -16.63 -24.43 3.27
C LEU A 98 -15.72 -23.21 3.19
N MET A 99 -16.10 -22.20 2.39
CA MET A 99 -15.37 -20.94 2.29
C MET A 99 -15.20 -20.31 3.67
N GLU A 100 -16.29 -20.08 4.41
CA GLU A 100 -16.25 -19.45 5.73
C GLU A 100 -15.34 -20.19 6.72
N LYS A 101 -15.38 -21.53 6.72
CA LYS A 101 -14.56 -22.36 7.62
C LYS A 101 -13.06 -22.35 7.28
N THR A 102 -12.71 -22.06 6.04
CA THR A 102 -11.33 -22.19 5.53
C THR A 102 -10.67 -20.85 5.22
N GLN A 103 -11.37 -19.72 5.36
CA GLN A 103 -10.78 -18.39 5.29
C GLN A 103 -9.65 -18.20 6.35
N PRO A 104 -8.57 -17.46 6.04
CA PRO A 104 -8.28 -16.75 4.79
C PRO A 104 -7.65 -17.61 3.68
N ASP A 105 -7.55 -18.93 3.90
CA ASP A 105 -6.77 -19.86 3.09
C ASP A 105 -7.60 -20.59 2.02
N PHE A 106 -8.92 -20.39 2.01
CA PHE A 106 -9.78 -20.83 0.93
C PHE A 106 -9.29 -20.30 -0.42
N SER A 107 -9.20 -21.17 -1.41
CA SER A 107 -9.00 -20.81 -2.82
C SER A 107 -9.98 -21.60 -3.68
N ALA A 108 -10.55 -20.95 -4.69
CA ALA A 108 -11.26 -21.66 -5.75
C ALA A 108 -10.28 -22.60 -6.48
N PRO A 109 -10.74 -23.67 -7.17
CA PRO A 109 -9.85 -24.54 -7.92
C PRO A 109 -9.00 -23.75 -8.93
N SER A 110 -7.67 -23.83 -8.81
CA SER A 110 -6.70 -23.02 -9.58
C SER A 110 -6.81 -21.49 -9.38
N GLY A 111 -7.43 -21.07 -8.28
CA GLY A 111 -7.55 -19.68 -7.85
C GLY A 111 -6.48 -19.27 -6.84
N GLU A 112 -6.67 -18.11 -6.24
CA GLU A 112 -5.86 -17.59 -5.13
C GLU A 112 -6.69 -17.51 -3.84
N SER A 113 -6.03 -17.63 -2.70
CA SER A 113 -6.58 -17.29 -1.39
C SER A 113 -6.32 -15.84 -1.01
N LEU A 114 -7.08 -15.30 -0.05
CA LEU A 114 -6.85 -13.94 0.46
C LEU A 114 -5.42 -13.79 1.03
N ARG A 115 -4.89 -14.85 1.65
CA ARG A 115 -3.51 -14.85 2.17
C ARG A 115 -2.48 -14.74 1.04
N GLN A 116 -2.68 -15.47 -0.06
CA GLN A 116 -1.76 -15.41 -1.22
C GLN A 116 -1.77 -14.02 -1.86
N VAL A 117 -2.95 -13.41 -2.00
CA VAL A 117 -3.11 -12.05 -2.54
C VAL A 117 -2.43 -11.01 -1.63
N GLU A 118 -2.65 -11.10 -0.31
CA GLU A 118 -1.97 -10.23 0.66
C GLU A 118 -0.45 -10.35 0.55
N PHE A 119 0.06 -11.58 0.56
CA PHE A 119 1.49 -11.85 0.49
C PHE A 119 2.14 -11.20 -0.73
N ARG A 120 1.60 -11.41 -1.95
CA ARG A 120 2.18 -10.82 -3.17
C ARG A 120 2.10 -9.30 -3.20
N MET A 121 1.03 -8.72 -2.65
CA MET A 121 0.87 -7.26 -2.61
C MET A 121 1.84 -6.61 -1.63
N VAL A 122 2.02 -7.20 -0.45
CA VAL A 122 3.01 -6.73 0.54
C VAL A 122 4.44 -6.92 0.02
N GLN A 123 4.72 -8.05 -0.63
CA GLN A 123 6.01 -8.32 -1.26
C GLN A 123 6.30 -7.31 -2.38
N PHE A 124 5.33 -6.98 -3.23
CA PHE A 124 5.48 -5.94 -4.24
C PHE A 124 5.83 -4.59 -3.60
N LEU A 125 5.08 -4.18 -2.58
CA LEU A 125 5.28 -2.91 -1.91
C LEU A 125 6.68 -2.80 -1.28
N ASN A 126 7.10 -3.81 -0.52
CA ASN A 126 8.39 -3.79 0.18
C ASN A 126 9.57 -4.05 -0.77
N GLY A 127 9.44 -5.01 -1.69
CA GLY A 127 10.50 -5.41 -2.60
C GLY A 127 10.70 -4.49 -3.80
N THR A 128 9.66 -3.75 -4.22
CA THR A 128 9.73 -2.88 -5.40
C THR A 128 9.73 -1.40 -5.03
N ILE A 129 8.90 -0.99 -4.05
CA ILE A 129 8.73 0.43 -3.70
C ILE A 129 9.70 0.87 -2.61
N VAL A 130 9.89 0.08 -1.54
CA VAL A 130 10.83 0.44 -0.46
C VAL A 130 12.29 0.17 -0.84
N ALA A 131 12.57 -0.94 -1.54
CA ALA A 131 13.91 -1.25 -2.05
C ALA A 131 14.41 -0.29 -3.15
N PHE A 132 13.59 0.69 -3.51
CA PHE A 132 13.96 1.84 -4.33
C PHE A 132 14.54 2.92 -3.38
N PRO A 133 15.84 2.87 -3.00
CA PRO A 133 16.97 3.01 -3.92
C PRO A 133 18.28 2.29 -3.49
N ASP A 134 18.67 1.19 -4.16
CA ASP A 134 20.05 0.67 -4.09
C ASP A 134 20.74 0.54 -5.47
N LYS A 135 20.05 0.88 -6.57
CA LYS A 135 20.63 0.81 -7.93
C LYS A 135 21.62 1.95 -8.29
N PHE A 136 22.08 2.72 -7.31
CA PHE A 136 23.14 3.73 -7.47
C PHE A 136 24.37 3.48 -6.58
N ARG A 137 24.63 2.22 -6.17
CA ARG A 137 25.86 1.85 -5.47
C ARG A 137 26.73 0.91 -6.31
N SER A 138 27.12 1.38 -7.49
CA SER A 138 28.20 0.78 -8.27
C SER A 138 29.48 1.62 -8.12
N ASP A 139 30.04 1.70 -6.91
CA ASP A 139 31.33 2.37 -6.66
C ASP A 139 32.08 1.77 -5.44
N PHE A 140 31.93 0.47 -5.21
CA PHE A 140 32.84 -0.25 -4.32
C PHE A 140 33.29 -1.55 -4.98
N SER A 141 34.32 -1.44 -5.81
CA SER A 141 35.13 -2.59 -6.20
C SER A 141 35.92 -3.06 -4.97
N PRO A 142 35.93 -4.37 -4.63
CA PRO A 142 36.84 -4.87 -3.61
C PRO A 142 38.30 -4.78 -4.11
N PRO A 143 39.29 -4.56 -3.23
CA PRO A 143 40.70 -4.56 -3.62
C PRO A 143 41.15 -5.97 -4.03
N ASP A 144 41.98 -6.00 -5.06
CA ASP A 144 42.63 -7.18 -5.63
C ASP A 144 43.49 -7.91 -4.58
N PRO A 145 43.38 -9.25 -4.42
CA PRO A 145 44.23 -10.00 -3.50
C PRO A 145 45.49 -10.47 -4.24
N SER A 146 46.43 -9.56 -4.46
CA SER A 146 47.81 -9.91 -4.77
C SER A 146 48.77 -9.08 -3.90
N ASP A 147 49.06 -9.61 -2.71
CA ASP A 147 50.44 -9.74 -2.20
C ASP A 147 50.42 -10.36 -0.80
N ASN A 148 50.88 -11.61 -0.75
CA ASN A 148 51.30 -12.34 0.44
C ASN A 148 52.83 -12.08 0.61
N PRO A 149 53.46 -12.16 1.80
CA PRO A 149 53.72 -13.49 2.36
C PRO A 149 53.84 -13.60 3.89
N GLY A 150 53.46 -14.77 4.40
CA GLY A 150 54.25 -15.50 5.39
C GLY A 150 53.71 -15.48 6.82
N PHE A 151 53.19 -16.62 7.27
CA PHE A 151 53.90 -17.48 8.23
C PHE A 151 53.19 -18.84 8.32
N ALA A 152 53.98 -19.90 8.14
CA ALA A 152 53.60 -21.29 8.32
C ALA A 152 53.21 -21.58 9.78
N ASN A 153 52.33 -22.56 10.03
CA ASN A 153 52.71 -23.96 10.17
C ASN A 153 51.57 -24.79 10.84
N ARG A 154 51.39 -26.00 10.31
CA ARG A 154 51.10 -27.26 11.04
C ARG A 154 49.76 -27.49 11.78
N SER A 155 48.89 -28.21 11.07
CA SER A 155 48.64 -29.66 11.26
C SER A 155 47.98 -30.16 12.57
N SER A 156 46.77 -30.72 12.37
CA SER A 156 46.37 -32.10 12.73
C SER A 156 45.53 -32.40 13.97
N HIS A 157 44.57 -33.29 13.69
CA HIS A 157 43.95 -34.34 14.51
C HIS A 157 42.56 -34.11 15.12
N ALA A 158 41.66 -34.97 14.64
CA ALA A 158 40.35 -35.31 15.13
C ALA A 158 40.41 -36.21 16.38
N ILE A 159 39.47 -36.03 17.32
CA ILE A 159 38.95 -37.00 18.31
C ILE A 159 37.52 -36.50 18.66
N ALA A 160 36.45 -37.14 18.19
CA ALA A 160 35.66 -38.22 18.82
C ALA A 160 35.04 -37.91 20.20
N ASN A 161 33.70 -37.92 20.22
CA ASN A 161 32.74 -38.25 21.28
C ASN A 161 33.02 -37.87 22.75
N LEU A 162 32.04 -37.26 23.41
CA LEU A 162 31.47 -37.74 24.70
C LEU A 162 30.30 -36.84 25.16
N ILE A 163 29.12 -37.45 25.29
CA ILE A 163 27.97 -36.98 26.07
C ILE A 163 28.22 -37.36 27.53
N PRO A 164 27.87 -36.48 28.49
CA PRO A 164 27.16 -36.97 29.67
C PRO A 164 25.96 -36.09 30.06
N ASP A 165 24.90 -36.77 30.50
CA ASP A 165 23.76 -36.25 31.26
C ASP A 165 24.19 -35.44 32.50
N ARG A 166 23.46 -34.36 32.80
CA ARG A 166 22.89 -34.10 34.14
C ARG A 166 22.02 -32.83 34.20
N GLU A 167 20.79 -33.06 34.68
CA GLU A 167 19.99 -32.31 35.67
C GLU A 167 19.89 -30.76 35.60
N GLY A 168 18.64 -30.27 35.63
CA GLY A 168 18.25 -28.85 35.67
C GLY A 168 18.59 -28.13 37.00
N PRO A 169 18.21 -26.84 37.13
CA PRO A 169 16.79 -26.53 37.29
C PRO A 169 16.28 -25.28 36.55
N SER A 170 14.95 -25.25 36.45
CA SER A 170 14.05 -24.20 36.01
C SER A 170 14.28 -22.82 36.64
N LEU A 171 14.35 -21.78 35.81
CA LEU A 171 14.18 -20.38 36.20
C LEU A 171 13.14 -19.69 35.30
N ALA A 172 12.30 -18.91 35.97
CA ALA A 172 11.00 -18.36 35.56
C ALA A 172 11.05 -17.21 34.53
N PRO A 173 9.93 -16.92 33.84
CA PRO A 173 9.79 -15.74 33.00
C PRO A 173 9.40 -14.51 33.83
N PRO A 174 9.84 -13.28 33.50
CA PRO A 174 9.37 -12.10 34.20
C PRO A 174 8.00 -11.64 33.66
N ASN A 175 7.01 -11.87 34.52
CA ASN A 175 5.69 -11.29 34.54
C ASN A 175 5.79 -9.78 34.81
N TRP A 176 5.32 -8.95 33.89
CA TRP A 176 5.25 -7.50 34.07
C TRP A 176 3.83 -7.12 34.46
N ASP A 177 3.59 -6.91 35.75
CA ASP A 177 2.46 -6.08 36.16
C ASP A 177 2.65 -5.41 37.53
N LEU A 178 2.23 -4.14 37.53
CA LEU A 178 1.84 -3.30 38.67
C LEU A 178 2.92 -2.72 39.59
N LEU A 179 3.32 -1.46 39.29
CA LEU A 179 3.45 -0.42 40.32
C LEU A 179 2.90 0.92 39.82
N HIS A 180 1.75 1.30 40.38
CA HIS A 180 1.27 2.68 40.38
C HIS A 180 1.92 3.47 41.54
N ARG A 181 2.63 4.56 41.24
CA ARG A 181 2.43 5.86 41.95
C ARG A 181 3.13 7.05 41.28
N HIS A 182 2.28 8.00 40.89
CA HIS A 182 2.39 9.46 41.03
C HIS A 182 3.67 10.20 40.60
N ARG A 183 3.57 10.96 39.50
CA ARG A 183 4.16 12.30 39.39
C ARG A 183 3.21 13.25 38.66
N GLN A 184 3.16 14.48 39.18
CA GLN A 184 2.27 15.57 38.81
C GLN A 184 2.78 16.36 37.58
N GLY A 185 1.82 16.78 36.74
CA GLY A 185 1.73 18.11 36.10
C GLY A 185 2.76 18.56 35.06
N LEU A 186 2.33 18.64 33.78
CA LEU A 186 2.74 19.67 32.79
C LEU A 186 1.72 19.67 31.61
N PRO A 187 1.54 20.80 30.89
CA PRO A 187 0.24 21.24 30.40
C PRO A 187 -0.23 20.57 29.10
N ARG A 188 -1.55 20.35 29.05
CA ARG A 188 -2.31 19.80 27.92
C ARG A 188 -2.17 20.69 26.68
N LYS A 189 -1.43 20.23 25.67
CA LYS A 189 -1.61 20.71 24.29
C LYS A 189 -2.92 20.14 23.76
N LYS A 190 -3.83 21.03 23.36
CA LYS A 190 -5.16 20.69 22.82
C LYS A 190 -4.99 19.83 21.57
N SER A 191 -5.31 18.54 21.70
CA SER A 191 -5.39 17.60 20.58
C SER A 191 -6.42 18.11 19.58
N GLY A 192 -5.98 18.37 18.35
CA GLY A 192 -6.84 18.73 17.22
C GLY A 192 -7.84 17.59 17.00
N LYS A 193 -9.10 17.89 17.24
CA LYS A 193 -10.23 16.95 17.23
C LYS A 193 -10.22 16.09 15.97
N SER A 194 -10.10 14.77 16.15
CA SER A 194 -10.55 13.78 15.18
C SER A 194 -12.02 14.08 14.85
N ARG A 195 -12.30 14.46 13.61
CA ARG A 195 -13.66 14.65 13.09
C ARG A 195 -14.06 13.38 12.36
N LEU A 196 -14.59 12.41 13.09
CA LEU A 196 -15.34 11.31 12.49
C LEU A 196 -16.66 11.91 11.96
N GLN A 197 -16.69 12.30 10.70
CA GLN A 197 -17.94 12.71 10.05
C GLN A 197 -18.70 11.44 9.66
N ILE A 198 -19.75 11.14 10.41
CA ILE A 198 -20.79 10.19 9.99
C ILE A 198 -21.59 10.93 8.92
N VAL A 199 -21.40 10.56 7.66
CA VAL A 199 -22.24 11.06 6.56
C VAL A 199 -23.39 10.06 6.40
N THR A 200 -24.50 10.33 7.08
CA THR A 200 -25.80 9.78 6.70
C THR A 200 -26.45 10.80 5.77
N THR A 201 -26.69 10.40 4.53
CA THR A 201 -27.38 11.20 3.51
C THR A 201 -28.89 11.17 3.74
N THR A 202 -29.46 12.26 4.26
CA THR A 202 -30.84 12.70 4.02
C THR A 202 -30.87 14.23 4.06
N GLY A 203 -31.52 14.83 3.06
CA GLY A 203 -31.24 16.18 2.58
C GLY A 203 -31.93 17.36 3.26
N ASP A 204 -31.78 18.46 2.54
CA ASP A 204 -32.54 19.71 2.46
C ASP A 204 -32.07 20.96 3.23
N HIS A 205 -31.62 21.94 2.39
CA HIS A 205 -31.83 23.41 2.41
C HIS A 205 -31.42 24.21 3.68
N GLU A 206 -30.84 25.42 3.71
CA GLU A 206 -30.63 26.57 2.80
C GLU A 206 -29.56 27.47 3.50
N ALA A 207 -28.55 28.03 2.81
CA ALA A 207 -28.46 29.37 2.21
C ALA A 207 -27.76 30.45 3.09
N ASP A 208 -27.13 31.38 2.38
CA ASP A 208 -26.60 32.71 2.71
C ASP A 208 -25.22 32.84 3.39
N ASP A 209 -24.41 33.87 3.15
CA ASP A 209 -24.03 34.68 1.98
C ASP A 209 -22.82 35.54 2.45
N GLU A 210 -22.15 36.21 1.52
CA GLU A 210 -21.51 37.53 1.71
C GLU A 210 -20.01 37.65 2.13
N MET A 211 -19.19 37.85 1.09
CA MET A 211 -18.33 39.03 0.78
C MET A 211 -17.12 39.45 1.66
N SER A 212 -15.98 39.59 0.97
CA SER A 212 -14.69 40.19 1.39
C SER A 212 -14.67 41.72 1.14
N PRO A 213 -13.69 42.51 1.66
CA PRO A 213 -12.52 42.86 0.83
C PRO A 213 -11.18 43.09 1.59
N ARG A 214 -10.15 43.48 0.82
CA ARG A 214 -8.68 43.38 1.00
C ARG A 214 -7.96 44.66 1.51
N GLU A 215 -6.77 44.43 2.13
CA GLU A 215 -5.44 45.14 2.05
C GLU A 215 -5.26 46.62 2.52
N PRO A 216 -4.02 47.20 2.76
CA PRO A 216 -2.65 46.78 2.32
C PRO A 216 -1.42 46.96 3.29
N ASN A 217 -0.26 46.41 2.86
CA ASN A 217 1.18 46.75 3.02
C ASN A 217 1.78 47.48 4.25
N ASN A 218 2.91 46.96 4.79
CA ASN A 218 4.26 47.56 4.59
C ASN A 218 5.43 46.62 5.05
N PRO A 219 6.66 46.82 4.53
CA PRO A 219 7.79 45.89 4.59
C PRO A 219 8.78 46.18 5.73
N GLY A 220 9.50 45.14 6.19
CA GLY A 220 10.52 45.26 7.23
C GLY A 220 11.58 44.16 7.13
N LEU A 221 12.73 44.57 6.60
CA LEU A 221 14.02 43.88 6.43
C LEU A 221 14.64 43.43 7.76
N VAL A 222 15.09 42.16 7.89
CA VAL A 222 16.37 41.80 8.54
C VAL A 222 16.91 40.49 7.94
N ARG A 223 18.13 40.58 7.38
CA ARG A 223 19.00 39.47 6.99
C ARG A 223 19.37 38.63 8.21
N ASP A 224 19.39 37.31 8.07
CA ASP A 224 20.41 36.54 8.79
C ASP A 224 20.95 35.38 7.96
N ILE A 225 22.27 35.37 7.90
CA ILE A 225 23.15 34.43 7.24
C ILE A 225 23.14 33.15 8.05
N ASN A 226 22.69 32.04 7.45
CA ASN A 226 23.09 30.73 7.93
C ASN A 226 23.17 29.77 6.74
N VAL A 227 24.33 29.75 6.09
CA VAL A 227 24.75 28.66 5.21
C VAL A 227 25.03 27.46 6.10
N ARG A 228 23.96 26.80 6.55
CA ARG A 228 24.03 25.40 6.95
C ARG A 228 23.81 24.60 5.68
N SER A 229 24.84 23.86 5.29
CA SER A 229 24.77 22.76 4.35
C SER A 229 23.59 21.87 4.74
N ASN A 230 22.47 22.05 4.03
CA ASN A 230 21.35 21.14 4.16
C ASN A 230 21.84 19.75 3.75
N PRO A 231 21.65 18.71 4.57
CA PRO A 231 21.77 17.35 4.07
C PRO A 231 20.83 17.21 2.86
N PRO A 232 21.15 16.37 1.85
CA PRO A 232 20.33 16.25 0.66
C PRO A 232 18.89 16.01 1.12
N ALA A 233 17.99 16.93 0.73
CA ALA A 233 16.58 16.83 1.08
C ALA A 233 16.13 15.42 0.72
N LEU A 234 15.66 14.67 1.70
CA LEU A 234 15.19 13.29 1.50
C LEU A 234 14.13 13.35 0.41
N VAL A 235 14.49 12.97 -0.82
CA VAL A 235 13.61 13.15 -1.98
C VAL A 235 12.41 12.26 -1.73
N SER A 236 11.28 12.88 -1.41
CA SER A 236 10.02 12.17 -1.25
C SER A 236 9.58 11.73 -2.65
N SER A 237 9.78 10.45 -2.94
CA SER A 237 9.36 9.84 -4.20
C SER A 237 7.87 9.56 -4.15
N CYS A 238 7.12 10.02 -5.15
CA CYS A 238 5.69 9.74 -5.30
C CYS A 238 5.50 8.70 -6.39
N VAL A 239 4.95 7.54 -6.05
CA VAL A 239 4.76 6.42 -6.99
C VAL A 239 3.27 6.18 -7.21
N GLY A 240 2.86 6.09 -8.47
CA GLY A 240 1.51 5.70 -8.84
C GLY A 240 1.40 4.18 -8.92
N VAL A 241 0.41 3.58 -8.26
CA VAL A 241 0.15 2.13 -8.33
C VAL A 241 -1.31 1.92 -8.69
N PHE A 242 -1.57 1.27 -9.82
CA PHE A 242 -2.90 0.97 -10.32
C PHE A 242 -3.17 -0.53 -10.22
N SER A 243 -4.20 -0.91 -9.47
CA SER A 243 -4.57 -2.30 -9.18
C SER A 243 -6.09 -2.43 -9.07
N HIS A 244 -6.57 -3.50 -8.41
CA HIS A 244 -7.98 -3.84 -8.29
C HIS A 244 -8.42 -3.86 -6.82
N SER A 245 -9.73 -3.97 -6.61
CA SER A 245 -10.32 -3.84 -5.28
C SER A 245 -9.81 -4.90 -4.28
N THR A 246 -9.80 -6.19 -4.65
CA THR A 246 -9.40 -7.27 -3.71
C THR A 246 -7.92 -7.15 -3.30
N PRO A 247 -6.95 -6.99 -4.23
CA PRO A 247 -5.55 -6.80 -3.87
C PRO A 247 -5.32 -5.57 -3.00
N ILE A 248 -5.99 -4.45 -3.27
CA ILE A 248 -5.87 -3.24 -2.44
C ILE A 248 -6.38 -3.53 -1.03
N LYS A 249 -7.53 -4.19 -0.87
CA LYS A 249 -8.08 -4.53 0.45
C LYS A 249 -7.15 -5.48 1.22
N CYS A 250 -6.63 -6.52 0.56
CA CYS A 250 -5.67 -7.45 1.14
C CYS A 250 -4.33 -6.79 1.50
N LEU A 251 -3.85 -5.84 0.68
CA LEU A 251 -2.68 -5.05 1.02
C LEU A 251 -2.90 -4.28 2.33
N LEU A 252 -4.06 -3.63 2.47
CA LEU A 252 -4.39 -2.82 3.64
C LEU A 252 -4.50 -3.68 4.91
N THR A 253 -5.08 -4.88 4.83
CA THR A 253 -5.09 -5.81 5.98
C THR A 253 -3.68 -6.21 6.39
N GLY A 254 -2.83 -6.55 5.42
CA GLY A 254 -1.43 -6.91 5.67
C GLY A 254 -0.64 -5.77 6.31
N LEU A 255 -0.81 -4.54 5.82
CA LEU A 255 -0.15 -3.36 6.40
C LEU A 255 -0.64 -3.02 7.82
N LEU A 256 -1.90 -3.31 8.14
CA LEU A 256 -2.47 -3.11 9.46
C LEU A 256 -2.21 -4.29 10.42
N GLY A 257 -1.54 -5.35 9.97
CA GLY A 257 -1.34 -6.58 10.76
C GLY A 257 -2.66 -7.29 11.11
N CYS A 258 -3.71 -7.07 10.32
CA CYS A 258 -5.02 -7.69 10.50
C CYS A 258 -5.11 -8.98 9.70
N SER A 259 -6.01 -9.89 10.10
CA SER A 259 -6.33 -11.06 9.28
C SER A 259 -6.81 -10.63 7.88
N PRO A 260 -6.36 -11.28 6.78
CA PRO A 260 -6.83 -10.99 5.43
C PRO A 260 -8.35 -11.07 5.27
N VAL A 261 -9.01 -11.85 6.13
CA VAL A 261 -10.47 -11.94 6.18
C VAL A 261 -11.08 -10.56 6.37
N MET A 262 -10.47 -9.66 7.15
CA MET A 262 -10.98 -8.30 7.39
C MET A 262 -11.12 -7.44 6.12
N SER A 263 -10.56 -7.87 4.98
CA SER A 263 -10.72 -7.22 3.68
C SER A 263 -12.19 -6.98 3.30
N HIS A 264 -13.13 -7.86 3.71
CA HIS A 264 -14.57 -7.67 3.45
C HIS A 264 -15.15 -6.44 4.14
N LYS A 265 -14.49 -5.91 5.19
CA LYS A 265 -14.92 -4.69 5.90
C LYS A 265 -14.38 -3.40 5.28
N ILE A 266 -13.60 -3.51 4.21
CA ILE A 266 -12.99 -2.37 3.52
C ILE A 266 -13.71 -2.17 2.18
N CYS A 267 -14.18 -0.95 1.95
CA CYS A 267 -14.72 -0.54 0.65
C CYS A 267 -13.62 0.10 -0.20
N ILE A 268 -13.58 -0.25 -1.48
CA ILE A 268 -12.70 0.35 -2.50
C ILE A 268 -13.58 0.53 -3.72
N GLU A 269 -13.85 1.79 -4.07
CA GLU A 269 -14.66 2.18 -5.22
C GLU A 269 -13.81 2.26 -6.49
N ASP A 270 -14.46 2.15 -7.64
CA ASP A 270 -13.82 2.34 -8.95
C ASP A 270 -13.15 3.72 -9.03
N SER A 271 -11.90 3.75 -9.51
CA SER A 271 -11.07 4.96 -9.60
C SER A 271 -10.81 5.70 -8.27
N SER A 272 -11.13 5.11 -7.12
CA SER A 272 -10.81 5.71 -5.81
C SER A 272 -9.30 5.82 -5.55
N ILE A 273 -8.93 6.74 -4.66
CA ILE A 273 -7.53 6.99 -4.28
C ILE A 273 -7.27 6.51 -2.87
N THR A 274 -6.25 5.68 -2.70
CA THR A 274 -5.67 5.34 -1.40
C THR A 274 -4.23 5.84 -1.35
N VAL A 275 -3.88 6.61 -0.31
CA VAL A 275 -2.55 7.20 -0.15
C VAL A 275 -1.84 6.49 1.00
N LEU A 276 -0.73 5.85 0.67
CA LEU A 276 0.18 5.23 1.63
C LEU A 276 1.44 6.08 1.76
N GLN A 277 1.97 6.18 2.97
CA GLN A 277 3.25 6.83 3.23
C GLN A 277 4.17 5.87 3.99
N HIS A 278 5.35 5.62 3.45
CA HIS A 278 6.39 4.86 4.13
C HIS A 278 7.42 5.79 4.77
N SER A 279 7.95 5.40 5.92
CA SER A 279 9.20 5.95 6.45
C SER A 279 9.94 4.89 7.24
N TRP A 280 11.26 5.02 7.34
CA TRP A 280 12.09 4.07 8.08
C TRP A 280 11.75 3.97 9.57
N LYS A 281 11.18 5.01 10.19
CA LYS A 281 10.86 5.03 11.63
C LYS A 281 9.57 4.30 11.97
N VAL A 282 8.53 4.51 11.17
CA VAL A 282 7.16 4.05 11.49
C VAL A 282 6.60 3.06 10.47
N GLY A 283 7.38 2.71 9.45
CA GLY A 283 6.93 1.85 8.35
C GLY A 283 5.83 2.52 7.52
N TRP A 284 4.93 1.67 7.01
CA TRP A 284 3.80 2.07 6.18
C TRP A 284 2.65 2.65 7.02
N GLN A 285 2.09 3.75 6.53
CA GLN A 285 0.94 4.42 7.13
C GLN A 285 -0.11 4.67 6.06
N ILE A 286 -1.37 4.44 6.39
CA ILE A 286 -2.51 4.83 5.55
C ILE A 286 -2.83 6.30 5.85
N LYS A 287 -2.60 7.18 4.88
CA LYS A 287 -2.89 8.62 4.99
C LYS A 287 -4.25 8.98 4.43
N ARG A 288 -4.73 8.21 3.46
CA ARG A 288 -6.05 8.35 2.86
C ARG A 288 -6.50 6.98 2.37
N LEU A 289 -7.79 6.67 2.50
CA LEU A 289 -8.37 5.41 2.09
C LEU A 289 -9.64 5.69 1.29
N ASN A 290 -9.75 5.06 0.11
CA ASN A 290 -10.96 5.06 -0.72
C ASN A 290 -11.52 6.46 -1.02
N ASP A 291 -10.67 7.43 -1.35
CA ASP A 291 -11.11 8.79 -1.66
C ASP A 291 -11.68 8.89 -3.07
N THR A 292 -12.96 9.26 -3.13
CA THR A 292 -13.76 9.44 -4.34
C THR A 292 -14.23 10.88 -4.52
N SER A 293 -13.61 11.85 -3.84
CA SER A 293 -14.00 13.26 -3.91
C SER A 293 -14.07 13.82 -5.34
N HIS A 294 -13.19 13.36 -6.22
CA HIS A 294 -13.17 13.72 -7.65
C HIS A 294 -14.33 13.16 -8.48
N LEU A 295 -15.09 12.21 -7.94
CA LEU A 295 -16.23 11.59 -8.61
C LEU A 295 -17.56 12.25 -8.24
N ARG A 296 -17.60 13.15 -7.25
CA ARG A 296 -18.84 13.76 -6.75
C ARG A 296 -19.58 14.63 -7.78
N LEU A 297 -18.89 15.03 -8.85
CA LEU A 297 -19.40 15.91 -9.90
C LEU A 297 -19.63 15.18 -11.23
N LEU A 298 -19.51 13.85 -11.26
CA LEU A 298 -19.79 13.01 -12.43
C LEU A 298 -21.25 12.53 -12.44
#